data_AF-A0A091CTY5-F1
#
_entry.id   AF-A0A091CTY5-F1
#
_cell.length_a   1.000
_cell.length_b   1.000
_cell.length_c   1.000
_cell.angle_alpha   90.00
_cell.angle_beta   90.00
_cell.angle_gamma   90.00
#
_symmetry.space_group_name_H-M   'P 1'
#
loop_
_entity.id
_entity.type
_entity.pdbx_description
1 polymer ?
#
loop_
_entity_poly.entity_id
_entity_poly.type
_entity_poly.pdbx_seq_one_letter_code
_entity_poly.pdbx_strand_id
1 'polypeptide(L)'
;MFHRVWAALLSLYGILLNSVYQCPEHPQLMALGVDEKELPEPHLGRWYFIAGAAPTKEDLATFESVDNIVFSMAPGPAPRRFQLSATVRTKNGLCVPRKWIYHLPEGSTDLRTEGRPDMKTELFSSSCPGGIMLKEMGQGYQRFLLYKVCELPSNRHGTAAVVPARYGGS
;
A
#
# COMPACT_ATOMS: atom_id res chain seq x y z
N MET A 1 41.88 -22.60 -16.73
CA MET A 1 41.63 -21.18 -17.08
C MET A 1 40.22 -20.93 -17.60
N PHE A 2 39.60 -21.85 -18.35
CA PHE A 2 38.25 -21.71 -18.91
C PHE A 2 37.13 -21.40 -17.89
N HIS A 3 37.13 -22.08 -16.73
CA HIS A 3 36.15 -21.82 -15.66
C HIS A 3 36.16 -20.39 -15.12
N ARG A 4 37.34 -19.76 -15.09
CA ARG A 4 37.50 -18.40 -14.55
C ARG A 4 36.94 -17.35 -15.53
N VAL A 5 37.12 -17.59 -16.83
CA VAL A 5 36.54 -16.77 -17.91
C VAL A 5 35.02 -16.93 -17.94
N TRP A 6 34.52 -18.16 -17.79
CA TRP A 6 33.08 -18.42 -17.72
C TRP A 6 32.42 -17.80 -16.49
N ALA A 7 33.06 -17.91 -15.32
CA ALA A 7 32.58 -17.27 -14.10
C ALA A 7 32.54 -15.75 -14.24
N ALA A 8 33.55 -15.15 -14.87
CA ALA A 8 33.57 -13.71 -15.16
C ALA A 8 32.44 -13.31 -16.11
N LEU A 9 32.22 -14.06 -17.20
CA LEU A 9 31.13 -13.82 -18.15
C LEU A 9 29.75 -13.91 -17.49
N LEU A 10 29.51 -14.94 -16.68
CA LEU A 10 28.25 -15.11 -15.95
C LEU A 10 28.03 -14.00 -14.93
N SER A 11 29.09 -13.57 -14.24
CA SER A 11 29.00 -12.46 -13.28
C SER A 11 28.66 -11.15 -13.97
N LEU A 12 29.30 -10.88 -15.12
CA LEU A 12 29.07 -9.66 -15.90
C LEU A 12 27.67 -9.66 -16.52
N TYR A 13 27.19 -10.83 -16.94
CA TYR A 13 25.82 -11.04 -17.41
C TYR A 13 24.78 -10.80 -16.29
N GLY A 14 25.04 -11.33 -15.08
CA GLY A 14 24.18 -11.09 -13.91
C GLY A 14 24.09 -9.61 -13.54
N ILE A 15 25.21 -8.88 -13.56
CA ILE A 15 25.25 -7.43 -13.30
C ILE A 15 24.47 -6.67 -14.38
N LEU A 16 24.67 -7.00 -15.66
CA LEU A 16 23.96 -6.38 -16.77
C LEU A 16 22.45 -6.60 -16.67
N LEU A 17 21.99 -7.81 -16.40
CA LEU A 17 20.57 -8.08 -16.18
C LEU A 17 20.00 -7.28 -15.00
N ASN A 18 20.72 -7.24 -13.88
CA ASN A 18 20.27 -6.51 -12.70
C ASN A 18 20.16 -5.00 -12.95
N SER A 19 20.99 -4.45 -13.85
CA SER A 19 20.89 -3.04 -14.27
C SER A 19 19.71 -2.76 -15.21
N VAL A 20 19.25 -3.75 -15.98
CA VAL A 20 18.12 -3.62 -16.90
C VAL A 20 16.78 -3.84 -16.19
N TYR A 21 16.75 -4.67 -15.14
CA TYR A 21 15.53 -5.00 -14.37
C TYR A 21 15.42 -4.22 -13.06
N GLN A 22 15.76 -2.93 -13.07
CA GLN A 22 15.49 -2.09 -11.89
C GLN A 22 13.98 -1.93 -11.70
N CYS A 23 13.51 -2.09 -10.46
CA CYS A 23 12.13 -1.77 -10.12
C CYS A 23 11.89 -0.28 -10.42
N PRO A 24 10.73 0.09 -10.99
CA PRO A 24 10.40 1.49 -11.19
C PRO A 24 10.47 2.21 -9.86
N GLU A 25 11.19 3.34 -9.80
CA GLU A 25 11.25 4.15 -8.60
C GLU A 25 9.86 4.72 -8.31
N HIS A 26 9.29 4.31 -7.17
CA HIS A 26 8.08 4.92 -6.64
C HIS A 26 8.51 5.76 -5.45
N PRO A 27 8.55 7.10 -5.57
CA PRO A 27 8.97 7.93 -4.46
C PRO A 27 8.00 7.71 -3.30
N GLN A 28 8.58 7.38 -2.14
CA GLN A 28 7.85 7.35 -0.90
C GLN A 28 7.22 8.72 -0.70
N LEU A 29 5.90 8.75 -0.51
CA LEU A 29 5.26 9.97 -0.09
C LEU A 29 5.72 10.17 1.34
N MET A 30 6.66 11.08 1.51
CA MET A 30 6.86 11.67 2.83
C MET A 30 5.48 12.18 3.23
N ALA A 31 4.99 11.73 4.38
CA ALA A 31 3.75 12.26 4.92
C ALA A 31 3.81 13.80 4.98
N LEU A 32 5.01 14.42 4.98
CA LEU A 32 5.24 15.85 5.11
C LEU A 32 6.52 16.30 4.38
N GLY A 33 6.37 17.05 3.30
CA GLY A 33 6.93 18.40 3.23
C GLY A 33 5.90 19.37 3.85
N VAL A 34 5.55 19.16 5.12
CA VAL A 34 4.59 19.99 5.85
C VAL A 34 5.33 20.92 6.76
N ASP A 35 5.27 22.18 6.35
CA ASP A 35 5.13 23.32 7.25
C ASP A 35 4.08 22.98 8.31
N GLU A 36 4.41 23.06 9.60
CA GLU A 36 3.79 22.46 10.80
C GLU A 36 2.28 22.70 11.04
N LYS A 37 1.53 23.16 10.05
CA LYS A 37 0.09 23.36 10.11
C LYS A 37 -0.57 22.44 9.11
N GLU A 38 -1.20 21.40 9.65
CA GLU A 38 -2.14 20.52 8.96
C GLU A 38 -1.47 19.47 8.05
N LEU A 39 -1.71 18.18 8.33
CA LEU A 39 -1.55 17.14 7.30
C LEU A 39 -2.26 17.67 6.06
N PRO A 40 -1.65 17.67 4.86
CA PRO A 40 -2.29 18.35 3.76
C PRO A 40 -3.65 17.70 3.55
N GLU A 41 -4.65 18.51 3.23
CA GLU A 41 -6.01 18.07 2.96
C GLU A 41 -6.16 16.97 1.86
N PRO A 42 -5.21 16.68 0.92
CA PRO A 42 -5.51 15.79 -0.20
C PRO A 42 -5.53 14.30 0.16
N HIS A 43 -5.22 13.91 1.40
CA HIS A 43 -5.34 12.51 1.85
C HIS A 43 -6.63 12.22 2.63
N LEU A 44 -7.40 13.26 2.96
CA LEU A 44 -8.71 13.12 3.59
C LEU A 44 -9.76 12.72 2.55
N GLY A 45 -10.86 12.13 3.02
CA GLY A 45 -11.97 11.74 2.16
C GLY A 45 -12.02 10.25 1.85
N ARG A 46 -12.60 9.90 0.70
CA ARG A 46 -12.98 8.52 0.36
C ARG A 46 -11.98 7.87 -0.60
N TRP A 47 -11.59 6.65 -0.27
CA TRP A 47 -10.62 5.84 -1.00
C TRP A 47 -11.19 4.46 -1.29
N TYR A 48 -10.95 3.95 -2.49
CA TYR A 48 -11.38 2.60 -2.88
C TYR A 48 -10.19 1.68 -2.93
N PHE A 49 -10.31 0.51 -2.32
CA PHE A 49 -9.31 -0.55 -2.45
C PHE A 49 -9.35 -1.15 -3.85
N ILE A 50 -8.21 -1.11 -4.55
CA ILE A 50 -8.11 -1.56 -5.94
C ILE A 50 -7.42 -2.92 -6.02
N ALA A 51 -6.25 -3.04 -5.38
CA ALA A 51 -5.42 -4.23 -5.46
C ALA A 51 -4.52 -4.38 -4.24
N GLY A 52 -4.13 -5.62 -3.96
CA GLY A 52 -3.13 -5.96 -2.96
C GLY A 52 -2.11 -6.91 -3.56
N ALA A 53 -0.84 -6.75 -3.17
CA ALA A 53 0.29 -7.54 -3.63
C ALA A 53 1.17 -7.88 -2.42
N ALA A 54 1.54 -9.15 -2.26
CA ALA A 54 2.37 -9.60 -1.15
C ALA A 54 3.27 -10.77 -1.58
N PRO A 55 4.34 -11.09 -0.82
CA PRO A 55 5.23 -12.21 -1.10
C PRO A 55 4.50 -13.56 -1.12
N THR A 56 3.52 -13.74 -0.22
CA THR A 56 2.74 -14.98 -0.12
C THR A 56 1.24 -14.71 -0.29
N LYS A 57 0.48 -15.75 -0.63
CA LYS A 57 -0.98 -15.64 -0.79
C LYS A 57 -1.66 -15.47 0.57
N GLU A 58 -1.07 -16.05 1.60
CA GLU A 58 -1.48 -16.03 2.99
C GLU A 58 -1.51 -14.59 3.53
N ASP A 59 -0.54 -13.76 3.15
CA ASP A 59 -0.48 -12.32 3.50
C ASP A 59 -1.65 -11.50 2.91
N LEU A 60 -2.30 -12.04 1.87
CA LEU A 60 -3.48 -11.48 1.21
C LEU A 60 -4.77 -12.25 1.54
N ALA A 61 -4.72 -13.31 2.36
CA ALA A 61 -5.87 -14.15 2.67
C ALA A 61 -7.05 -13.36 3.25
N THR A 62 -6.76 -12.26 3.96
CA THR A 62 -7.78 -11.33 4.50
C THR A 62 -8.70 -10.76 3.41
N PHE A 63 -8.23 -10.67 2.17
CA PHE A 63 -8.98 -10.12 1.04
C PHE A 63 -9.68 -11.18 0.17
N GLU A 64 -9.48 -12.48 0.42
CA GLU A 64 -10.04 -13.54 -0.43
C GLU A 64 -11.57 -13.57 -0.45
N SER A 65 -12.20 -13.29 0.69
CA SER A 65 -13.66 -13.22 0.81
C SER A 65 -14.24 -11.83 0.54
N VAL A 66 -13.39 -10.87 0.16
CA VAL A 66 -13.77 -9.48 -0.06
C VAL A 66 -14.12 -9.26 -1.53
N ASP A 67 -15.19 -8.52 -1.77
CA ASP A 67 -15.59 -8.03 -3.10
C ASP A 67 -15.02 -6.62 -3.35
N ASN A 68 -15.27 -5.69 -2.42
CA ASN A 68 -14.70 -4.35 -2.46
C ASN A 68 -14.60 -3.75 -1.06
N ILE A 69 -13.75 -2.74 -0.91
CA ILE A 69 -13.62 -1.98 0.34
C ILE A 69 -13.61 -0.50 0.03
N VAL A 70 -14.46 0.24 0.74
CA VAL A 70 -14.44 1.70 0.73
C VAL A 70 -13.89 2.18 2.06
N PHE A 71 -12.84 2.97 2.00
CA PHE A 71 -12.20 3.63 3.13
C PHE A 71 -12.59 5.11 3.17
N SER A 72 -12.67 5.66 4.37
CA SER A 72 -12.86 7.08 4.62
C SER A 72 -11.87 7.52 5.69
N MET A 73 -11.00 8.46 5.32
CA MET A 73 -10.06 9.11 6.22
C MET A 73 -10.64 10.45 6.67
N ALA A 74 -10.71 10.65 7.98
CA ALA A 74 -11.18 11.89 8.59
C ALA A 74 -10.20 12.36 9.67
N PRO A 75 -10.18 13.67 9.99
CA PRO A 75 -9.48 14.17 11.18
C PRO A 75 -9.95 13.42 12.44
N GLY A 76 -9.00 13.05 13.29
CA GLY A 76 -9.29 12.42 14.57
C GLY A 76 -9.68 13.44 15.64
N PRO A 77 -10.03 12.97 16.86
CA PRO A 77 -10.47 13.83 17.96
C PRO A 77 -9.34 14.68 18.58
N ALA A 78 -8.10 14.46 18.19
CA ALA A 78 -6.93 15.17 18.69
C ALA A 78 -5.95 15.48 17.53
N PRO A 79 -5.08 16.50 17.70
CA PRO A 79 -4.04 16.80 16.71
C PRO A 79 -3.19 15.55 16.39
N ARG A 80 -2.78 15.41 15.12
CA ARG A 80 -1.98 14.28 14.61
C ARG A 80 -2.62 12.89 14.78
N ARG A 81 -3.90 12.83 15.11
CA ARG A 81 -4.70 11.60 15.05
C ARG A 81 -5.64 11.65 13.85
N PHE A 82 -5.80 10.51 13.20
CA PHE A 82 -6.69 10.37 12.06
C PHE A 82 -7.62 9.18 12.28
N GLN A 83 -8.88 9.34 11.93
CA GLN A 83 -9.85 8.26 11.99
C GLN A 83 -9.99 7.64 10.59
N LEU A 84 -9.58 6.38 10.46
CA LEU A 84 -9.86 5.58 9.28
C LEU A 84 -11.09 4.73 9.53
N SER A 85 -12.12 4.90 8.72
CA SER A 85 -13.31 4.05 8.71
C SER A 85 -13.35 3.27 7.41
N ALA A 86 -13.79 2.02 7.43
CA ALA A 86 -13.96 1.21 6.22
C ALA A 86 -15.27 0.45 6.23
N THR A 87 -15.85 0.30 5.04
CA THR A 87 -16.97 -0.60 4.79
C THR A 87 -16.48 -1.68 3.85
N VAL A 88 -16.37 -2.91 4.35
CA VAL A 88 -15.92 -4.07 3.60
C VAL A 88 -17.15 -4.78 3.06
N ARG A 89 -17.34 -4.81 1.75
CA ARG A 89 -18.32 -5.68 1.12
C ARG A 89 -17.69 -7.03 0.86
N THR A 90 -18.30 -8.08 1.39
CA THR A 90 -17.87 -9.45 1.18
C THR A 90 -18.55 -10.05 -0.06
N LYS A 91 -17.97 -11.12 -0.62
CA LYS A 91 -18.49 -11.79 -1.83
C LYS A 91 -19.90 -12.35 -1.68
N ASN A 92 -20.34 -12.64 -0.46
CA ASN A 92 -21.72 -13.06 -0.18
C ASN A 92 -22.70 -11.88 -0.07
N GLY A 93 -22.24 -10.64 -0.27
CA GLY A 93 -23.06 -9.43 -0.26
C GLY A 93 -23.15 -8.72 1.10
N LEU A 94 -22.60 -9.29 2.19
CA LEU A 94 -22.64 -8.64 3.50
C LEU A 94 -21.65 -7.48 3.59
N CYS A 95 -22.07 -6.39 4.24
CA CYS A 95 -21.25 -5.22 4.53
C CYS A 95 -20.77 -5.25 5.98
N VAL A 96 -19.45 -5.23 6.19
CA VAL A 96 -18.82 -5.27 7.51
C VAL A 96 -18.11 -3.93 7.75
N PRO A 97 -18.58 -3.10 8.71
CA PRO A 97 -17.90 -1.86 9.06
C PRO A 97 -16.65 -2.13 9.92
N ARG A 98 -15.61 -1.32 9.71
CA ARG A 98 -14.35 -1.35 10.46
C ARG A 98 -13.91 0.08 10.76
N LYS A 99 -13.20 0.26 11.87
CA LYS A 99 -12.71 1.57 12.31
C LYS A 99 -11.36 1.41 12.99
N TRP A 100 -10.46 2.31 12.68
CA TRP A 100 -9.12 2.41 13.27
C TRP A 100 -8.78 3.87 13.53
N ILE A 101 -7.87 4.08 14.47
CA ILE A 101 -7.27 5.38 14.74
C ILE A 101 -5.80 5.28 14.37
N TYR A 102 -5.36 6.15 13.47
CA TYR A 102 -3.95 6.34 13.18
C TYR A 102 -3.38 7.47 14.03
N HIS A 103 -2.14 7.29 14.43
CA HIS A 103 -1.33 8.27 15.11
C HIS A 103 -0.11 8.58 14.25
N LEU A 104 0.15 9.88 14.02
CA LEU A 104 1.34 10.37 13.33
C LEU A 104 2.32 10.95 14.38
N PRO A 105 3.40 10.23 14.72
CA PRO A 105 4.39 10.73 15.68
C PRO A 105 5.12 11.98 15.16
N GLU A 106 5.57 12.82 16.08
CA GLU A 106 6.43 13.97 15.76
C GLU A 106 7.72 13.52 15.07
N GLY A 107 8.06 14.18 13.97
CA GLY A 107 9.27 13.88 13.18
C GLY A 107 9.23 12.54 12.42
N SER A 108 8.11 11.82 12.41
CA SER A 108 7.94 10.55 11.67
C SER A 108 6.99 10.71 10.50
N THR A 109 7.27 10.01 9.41
CA THR A 109 6.39 9.88 8.24
C THR A 109 5.47 8.67 8.30
N ASP A 110 5.62 7.84 9.32
CA ASP A 110 4.97 6.53 9.40
C ASP A 110 3.65 6.63 10.18
N LEU A 111 2.58 6.10 9.59
CA LEU A 111 1.31 5.99 10.27
C LEU A 111 1.32 4.77 11.19
N ARG A 112 1.09 5.00 12.49
CA ARG A 112 0.94 3.92 13.49
C ARG A 112 -0.53 3.70 13.80
N THR A 113 -0.94 2.43 13.87
CA THR A 113 -2.34 2.09 14.17
C THR A 113 -2.52 1.81 15.65
N GLU A 114 -3.51 2.43 16.26
CA GLU A 114 -3.86 2.17 17.66
C GLU A 114 -4.25 0.70 17.88
N GLY A 115 -3.69 0.08 18.92
CA GLY A 115 -3.91 -1.35 19.23
C GLY A 115 -3.09 -2.33 18.38
N ARG A 116 -2.23 -1.85 17.47
CA ARG A 116 -1.33 -2.69 16.66
C ARG A 116 0.09 -2.10 16.63
N PRO A 117 0.85 -2.20 17.73
CA PRO A 117 2.18 -1.57 17.86
C PRO A 117 3.20 -2.13 16.85
N ASP A 118 3.06 -3.40 16.47
CA ASP A 118 3.96 -4.06 15.53
C ASP A 118 3.65 -3.74 14.07
N MET A 119 2.53 -3.05 13.80
CA MET A 119 2.08 -2.72 12.45
C MET A 119 2.54 -1.30 12.08
N LYS A 120 3.31 -1.21 11.01
CA LYS A 120 3.77 0.03 10.41
C LYS A 120 3.23 0.17 8.99
N THR A 121 2.75 1.37 8.66
CA THR A 121 2.25 1.69 7.32
C THR A 121 3.04 2.86 6.74
N GLU A 122 3.66 2.62 5.58
CA GLU A 122 4.35 3.62 4.78
C GLU A 122 3.50 4.01 3.58
N LEU A 123 3.53 5.29 3.20
CA LEU A 123 2.77 5.84 2.07
C LEU A 123 3.71 6.07 0.87
N PHE A 124 3.23 5.71 -0.32
CA PHE A 124 3.95 5.84 -1.59
C PHE A 124 3.05 6.49 -2.63
N SER A 125 3.68 7.27 -3.50
CA SER A 125 2.99 7.89 -4.62
C SER A 125 2.65 6.79 -5.63
N SER A 126 1.45 6.85 -6.18
CA SER A 126 1.07 5.97 -7.27
C SER A 126 1.35 6.64 -8.61
N SER A 127 1.76 5.87 -9.59
CA SER A 127 1.77 6.27 -11.00
C SER A 127 0.35 6.51 -11.55
N CYS A 128 -0.69 6.02 -10.87
CA CYS A 128 -2.08 6.27 -11.23
C CYS A 128 -2.53 7.65 -10.72
N PRO A 129 -3.12 8.52 -11.57
CA PRO A 129 -3.72 9.77 -11.12
C PRO A 129 -4.79 9.51 -10.04
N GLY A 130 -4.70 10.23 -8.91
CA GLY A 130 -5.57 10.05 -7.75
C GLY A 130 -5.36 8.72 -6.99
N GLY A 131 -4.26 8.01 -7.28
CA GLY A 131 -3.89 6.77 -6.60
C GLY A 131 -2.90 7.00 -5.46
N ILE A 132 -2.98 6.16 -4.43
CA ILE A 132 -1.98 6.07 -3.36
C ILE A 132 -1.66 4.60 -3.09
N MET A 133 -0.39 4.31 -2.81
CA MET A 133 0.06 2.97 -2.47
C MET A 133 0.52 2.94 -1.03
N LEU A 134 0.10 1.93 -0.29
CA LEU A 134 0.51 1.69 1.08
C LEU A 134 1.41 0.46 1.13
N LYS A 135 2.49 0.52 1.89
CA LYS A 135 3.26 -0.65 2.29
C LYS A 135 2.96 -0.92 3.76
N GLU A 136 2.26 -2.01 4.02
CA GLU A 136 2.00 -2.49 5.38
C GLU A 136 3.04 -3.53 5.76
N MET A 137 3.65 -3.36 6.92
CA MET A 137 4.58 -4.29 7.53
C MET A 137 4.09 -4.61 8.93
N GLY A 138 4.07 -5.89 9.28
CA GLY A 138 3.74 -6.36 10.62
C GLY A 138 4.60 -7.56 11.01
N GLN A 139 4.22 -8.24 12.09
CA GLN A 139 4.96 -9.41 12.56
C GLN A 139 4.82 -10.56 11.55
N GLY A 140 5.85 -10.76 10.73
CA GLY A 140 5.94 -11.86 9.78
C GLY A 140 5.19 -11.67 8.45
N TYR A 141 4.66 -10.47 8.17
CA TYR A 141 4.03 -10.18 6.88
C TYR A 141 4.43 -8.81 6.33
N GLN A 142 4.48 -8.73 5.00
CA GLN A 142 4.63 -7.48 4.27
C GLN A 142 3.69 -7.51 3.07
N ARG A 143 2.99 -6.40 2.81
CA ARG A 143 2.15 -6.27 1.62
C ARG A 143 2.04 -4.85 1.13
N PHE A 144 1.85 -4.71 -0.17
CA PHE A 144 1.52 -3.47 -0.86
C PHE A 144 0.03 -3.43 -1.16
N LEU A 145 -0.60 -2.30 -0.88
CA LEU A 145 -2.03 -2.09 -1.08
C LEU A 145 -2.22 -0.82 -1.91
N LEU A 146 -2.98 -0.92 -3.01
CA LEU A 146 -3.28 0.18 -3.91
C LEU A 146 -4.69 0.70 -3.65
N TYR A 147 -4.78 2.02 -3.47
CA TYR A 147 -6.03 2.72 -3.30
C TYR A 147 -6.17 3.84 -4.33
N LYS A 148 -7.41 4.22 -4.62
CA LYS A 148 -7.70 5.32 -5.54
C LYS A 148 -8.84 6.19 -5.04
N VAL A 149 -8.71 7.51 -5.20
CA VAL A 149 -9.81 8.46 -5.10
C VAL A 149 -10.68 8.27 -6.35
N CYS A 150 -11.93 7.89 -6.16
CA CYS A 150 -12.89 7.87 -7.26
C CYS A 150 -13.67 9.18 -7.22
N GLU A 151 -13.28 10.14 -8.05
CA GLU A 151 -14.17 11.22 -8.48
C GLU A 151 -15.14 10.61 -9.49
N LEU A 152 -16.34 10.22 -9.06
CA LEU A 152 -17.34 9.73 -10.00
C LEU A 152 -17.84 10.90 -10.86
N PRO A 153 -17.89 10.71 -12.18
CA PRO A 153 -19.21 10.62 -12.79
C PRO A 153 -19.38 9.26 -13.48
N SER A 154 -20.39 8.52 -13.03
CA SER A 154 -21.11 7.47 -13.78
C SER A 154 -20.33 6.29 -14.42
N ASN A 155 -20.73 5.08 -14.01
CA ASN A 155 -20.76 3.85 -14.83
C ASN A 155 -19.48 3.06 -15.14
N ARG A 156 -18.59 2.79 -14.18
CA ARG A 156 -17.84 1.51 -14.16
C ARG A 156 -17.68 0.99 -12.73
N HIS A 157 -18.42 -0.07 -12.41
CA HIS A 157 -18.18 -0.86 -11.20
C HIS A 157 -16.88 -1.63 -11.40
N GLY A 158 -15.78 -1.14 -10.84
CA GLY A 158 -14.51 -1.85 -10.80
C GLY A 158 -14.53 -2.87 -9.68
N THR A 159 -14.42 -4.15 -10.01
CA THR A 159 -14.16 -5.23 -9.05
C THR A 159 -12.72 -5.09 -8.55
N ALA A 160 -12.48 -5.18 -7.24
CA ALA A 160 -11.14 -5.18 -6.69
C ALA A 160 -10.39 -6.45 -7.15
N ALA A 161 -9.19 -6.29 -7.69
CA ALA A 161 -8.38 -7.39 -8.20
C ALA A 161 -7.23 -7.66 -7.22
N VAL A 162 -7.31 -8.77 -6.49
CA VAL A 162 -6.18 -9.25 -5.66
C VAL A 162 -5.27 -10.06 -6.56
N VAL A 163 -4.03 -9.59 -6.76
CA VAL A 163 -3.05 -10.28 -7.61
C VAL A 163 -1.82 -10.58 -6.76
N PRO A 164 -1.42 -11.85 -6.58
CA PRO A 164 -0.19 -12.16 -5.87
C PRO A 164 1.00 -11.52 -6.59
N ALA A 165 1.92 -10.93 -5.82
CA ALA A 165 3.14 -10.39 -6.40
C ALA A 165 3.96 -11.58 -6.93
N ARG A 166 4.05 -11.74 -8.25
CA ARG A 166 5.09 -12.61 -8.81
C ARG A 166 6.43 -11.91 -8.61
N TYR A 167 7.06 -12.15 -7.47
CA TYR A 167 8.51 -12.02 -7.41
C TYR A 167 9.07 -13.06 -8.37
N GLY A 168 9.70 -12.60 -9.45
CA GLY A 168 10.54 -13.46 -10.29
C GLY A 168 11.67 -13.99 -9.44
N GLY A 169 11.48 -15.17 -8.87
CA GLY A 169 12.48 -15.90 -8.11
C GLY A 169 13.14 -16.93 -9.00
N SER A 170 14.42 -16.68 -9.28
CA SER A 170 15.53 -17.58 -9.62
C SER A 170 15.33 -18.59 -10.76
#